data_AF-A0A2S9D000-F1
#
_entry.id   AF-A0A2S9D000-F1
#
_cell.length_a   1.000
_cell.length_b   1.000
_cell.length_c   1.000
_cell.angle_alpha   90.00
_cell.angle_beta   90.00
_cell.angle_gamma   90.00
#
_symmetry.space_group_name_H-M   'P 1'
#
loop_
_entity.id
_entity.type
_entity.pdbx_description
1 polymer ?
#
loop_
_entity_poly.entity_id
_entity_poly.type
_entity_poly.pdbx_seq_one_letter_code
_entity_poly.pdbx_strand_id
1 'polypeptide(L)'
;MIYIVQLIIALLIISFFVFSIIEIYCEIVKKRCKAFFGMLISLILFFLMITVRNHLVKNELVESINTSKIEQDNSSFSKRELSDIHIVSEKIRVADKNIFVVLMPQKDTLYMNQDFHDKNKFWVHYKKYEILKITAPLGYIIKQ
;
A
#
# COMPACT_ATOMS: atom_id res chain seq x y z
N MET A 1 -10.74 -0.17 10.90
CA MET A 1 -10.65 -1.38 10.03
C MET A 1 -9.25 -1.60 9.47
N ILE A 2 -8.60 -0.61 8.84
CA ILE A 2 -7.23 -0.76 8.30
C ILE A 2 -6.21 -1.21 9.36
N TYR A 3 -6.25 -0.65 10.58
CA TYR A 3 -5.38 -1.08 11.68
C TYR A 3 -5.58 -2.55 12.10
N ILE A 4 -6.82 -3.06 12.00
CA ILE A 4 -7.11 -4.48 12.28
C ILE A 4 -6.48 -5.36 11.20
N VAL A 5 -6.62 -4.96 9.92
CA VAL A 5 -5.96 -5.65 8.80
C VAL A 5 -4.45 -5.63 8.96
N GLN A 6 -3.87 -4.51 9.41
CA GLN A 6 -2.43 -4.39 9.66
C GLN A 6 -1.96 -5.29 10.82
N LEU A 7 -2.77 -5.44 11.88
CA LEU A 7 -2.52 -6.39 12.95
C LEU A 7 -2.54 -7.84 12.43
N ILE A 8 -3.53 -8.19 11.60
CA ILE A 8 -3.61 -9.53 10.99
C ILE A 8 -2.37 -9.80 10.13
N ILE A 9 -1.93 -8.84 9.31
CA ILE A 9 -0.70 -8.95 8.51
C ILE A 9 0.51 -9.24 9.41
N ALA A 10 0.66 -8.51 10.52
CA ALA A 10 1.76 -8.73 11.47
C ALA A 10 1.72 -10.14 12.08
N LEU A 11 0.54 -10.63 12.46
CA LEU A 11 0.36 -11.99 12.98
C LEU A 11 0.69 -13.06 11.94
N LEU A 12 0.35 -12.85 10.67
CA LEU A 12 0.68 -13.77 9.57
C LEU A 12 2.19 -13.85 9.32
N ILE A 13 2.91 -12.72 9.43
CA ILE A 13 4.38 -12.69 9.36
C ILE A 13 4.99 -13.51 10.50
N ILE A 14 4.54 -13.28 11.74
CA ILE A 14 5.01 -14.04 12.90
C ILE A 14 4.73 -15.54 12.71
N SER A 15 3.53 -15.89 12.28
CA SER A 15 3.14 -17.27 12.00
C SER A 15 4.02 -17.93 10.95
N PHE A 16 4.36 -17.21 9.87
CA PHE A 16 5.27 -17.70 8.83
C PHE A 16 6.64 -18.06 9.41
N PHE A 17 7.23 -17.18 10.23
CA PHE A 17 8.52 -17.46 10.86
C PHE A 17 8.46 -18.62 11.86
N VAL A 18 7.41 -18.72 12.66
CA VAL A 18 7.22 -19.83 13.59
C VAL A 18 7.13 -21.16 12.83
N PHE A 19 6.32 -21.25 11.78
CA PHE A 19 6.25 -22.47 10.97
C PHE A 19 7.57 -22.78 10.25
N SER A 20 8.30 -21.76 9.78
CA SER A 20 9.62 -21.94 9.17
C SER A 20 10.62 -22.57 10.15
N ILE A 21 10.66 -22.07 11.40
CA ILE A 21 11.54 -22.61 12.45
C ILE A 21 11.17 -24.06 12.79
N ILE A 22 9.87 -24.36 12.89
CA ILE A 22 9.40 -25.72 13.18
C ILE A 22 9.78 -26.68 12.04
N GLU A 23 9.62 -26.25 10.78
CA GLU A 23 9.98 -27.07 9.62
C GLU A 23 11.47 -27.40 9.62
N ILE A 24 12.33 -26.39 9.82
CA ILE A 24 13.79 -26.56 9.92
C ILE A 24 14.15 -27.54 11.05
N TYR A 25 13.53 -27.38 12.22
CA TYR A 25 13.78 -28.27 13.36
C TYR A 25 13.38 -29.71 13.06
N CYS A 26 12.23 -29.93 12.43
CA CYS A 26 11.78 -31.26 12.05
C CYS A 26 12.67 -31.92 11.00
N GLU A 27 13.24 -31.14 10.07
CA GLU A 27 14.22 -31.62 9.10
C GLU A 27 15.50 -32.10 9.79
N ILE A 28 16.03 -31.33 10.75
CA ILE A 28 17.21 -31.69 11.56
C ILE A 28 16.99 -33.01 12.32
N VAL A 29 15.82 -33.18 12.94
CA VAL A 29 15.48 -34.36 13.76
C VAL A 29 14.94 -35.52 12.89
N LYS A 30 14.89 -35.36 11.56
CA LYS A 30 14.35 -36.34 10.60
C LYS A 30 12.92 -36.80 10.93
N LYS A 31 12.10 -35.91 11.49
CA LYS A 31 10.70 -36.17 11.84
C LYS A 31 9.80 -35.62 10.75
N ARG A 32 8.79 -36.39 10.32
CA ARG A 32 7.77 -35.88 9.40
C ARG A 32 7.00 -34.74 10.05
N CYS A 33 6.97 -33.60 9.38
CA CYS A 33 6.21 -32.42 9.80
C CYS A 33 5.27 -31.98 8.69
N LYS A 34 4.21 -31.27 9.07
CA LYS A 34 3.29 -30.59 8.16
C LYS A 34 3.40 -29.06 8.28
N ALA A 35 4.44 -28.55 8.94
CA ALA A 35 4.62 -27.12 9.16
C ALA A 35 4.82 -26.37 7.84
N PHE A 36 5.39 -27.01 6.81
CA PHE A 36 5.41 -26.51 5.43
C PHE A 36 4.03 -26.04 4.93
N PHE A 37 2.95 -26.79 5.20
CA PHE A 37 1.61 -26.37 4.79
C PHE A 37 1.12 -25.14 5.56
N GLY A 38 1.42 -25.06 6.86
CA GLY A 38 1.12 -23.88 7.66
C GLY A 38 1.85 -22.64 7.14
N MET A 39 3.13 -22.79 6.81
CA MET A 39 3.95 -21.74 6.18
C MET A 39 3.35 -21.27 4.85
N LEU A 40 2.94 -22.21 3.97
CA LEU A 40 2.33 -21.89 2.68
C LEU A 40 1.00 -21.12 2.85
N ILE A 41 0.14 -21.59 3.75
CA ILE A 41 -1.16 -20.94 4.03
C ILE A 41 -0.93 -19.52 4.57
N SER A 42 -0.01 -19.35 5.53
CA SER A 42 0.33 -18.02 6.07
C SER A 42 0.85 -17.08 4.99
N LEU A 43 1.63 -17.58 4.03
CA LEU A 43 2.12 -16.79 2.91
C LEU A 43 0.99 -16.38 1.95
N ILE A 44 0.09 -17.29 1.58
CA ILE A 44 -1.06 -16.99 0.71
C ILE A 44 -1.97 -15.94 1.37
N LEU A 45 -2.30 -16.15 2.64
CA LEU A 45 -3.12 -15.21 3.41
C LEU A 45 -2.43 -13.86 3.56
N PHE A 46 -1.11 -13.82 3.71
CA PHE A 46 -0.36 -12.58 3.78
C PHE A 46 -0.55 -11.74 2.51
N PHE A 47 -0.37 -12.32 1.32
CA PHE A 47 -0.59 -11.60 0.06
C PHE A 47 -2.05 -11.14 -0.10
N LEU A 48 -3.01 -11.97 0.29
CA LEU A 48 -4.43 -11.60 0.27
C LEU A 48 -4.69 -10.37 1.16
N MET A 49 -4.20 -10.38 2.39
CA MET A 49 -4.43 -9.30 3.35
C MET A 49 -3.73 -7.99 2.94
N ILE A 50 -2.58 -8.07 2.27
CA ILE A 50 -1.92 -6.88 1.68
C ILE A 50 -2.81 -6.25 0.60
N THR A 51 -3.40 -7.05 -0.29
CA THR A 51 -4.33 -6.56 -1.31
C THR A 51 -5.56 -5.91 -0.67
N VAL A 52 -6.16 -6.56 0.34
CA VAL A 52 -7.29 -6.00 1.10
C VAL A 52 -6.91 -4.67 1.74
N ARG A 53 -5.74 -4.58 2.40
CA ARG A 53 -5.24 -3.33 2.99
C ARG A 53 -5.18 -2.22 1.95
N ASN A 54 -4.58 -2.48 0.78
CA ASN A 54 -4.40 -1.46 -0.25
C ASN A 54 -5.75 -0.96 -0.80
N HIS A 55 -6.72 -1.86 -1.02
CA HIS A 55 -8.07 -1.45 -1.41
C HIS A 55 -8.77 -0.62 -0.34
N LEU A 56 -8.65 -0.98 0.94
CA LEU A 56 -9.25 -0.20 2.02
C LEU A 56 -8.64 1.20 2.12
N VAL A 57 -7.31 1.31 2.01
CA VAL A 57 -6.61 2.59 2.01
C VAL A 57 -7.01 3.44 0.80
N LYS A 58 -7.13 2.84 -0.39
CA LYS A 58 -7.66 3.51 -1.59
C LYS A 58 -9.06 4.06 -1.34
N ASN A 59 -9.98 3.23 -0.83
CA ASN A 59 -11.36 3.65 -0.65
C ASN A 59 -11.47 4.80 0.35
N GLU A 60 -10.76 4.73 1.48
CA GLU A 60 -10.71 5.84 2.44
C GLU A 60 -10.14 7.11 1.82
N LEU A 61 -9.08 6.99 1.01
CA LEU A 61 -8.48 8.13 0.34
C LEU A 61 -9.43 8.78 -0.68
N VAL A 62 -10.11 7.96 -1.50
CA VAL A 62 -11.10 8.42 -2.47
C VAL A 62 -12.27 9.11 -1.76
N GLU A 63 -12.75 8.55 -0.66
CA GLU A 63 -13.78 9.17 0.16
C GLU A 63 -13.33 10.52 0.73
N SER A 64 -12.09 10.59 1.25
CA SER A 64 -11.50 11.84 1.74
C SER A 64 -11.35 12.88 0.63
N ILE A 65 -10.90 12.50 -0.58
CA ILE A 65 -10.80 13.42 -1.74
C ILE A 65 -12.16 13.98 -2.14
N ASN A 66 -13.19 13.12 -2.17
CA ASN A 66 -14.54 13.52 -2.58
C ASN A 66 -15.17 14.48 -1.57
N THR A 67 -14.99 14.22 -0.27
CA THR A 67 -15.58 15.01 0.82
C THR A 67 -14.78 16.26 1.19
N SER A 68 -13.48 16.29 0.91
CA SER A 68 -12.58 17.38 1.31
C SER A 68 -12.56 18.55 0.33
N LYS A 69 -12.17 19.72 0.82
CA LYS A 69 -11.66 20.80 -0.05
C LYS A 69 -10.18 20.52 -0.34
N ILE A 70 -9.79 20.66 -1.60
CA ILE A 70 -8.42 20.40 -2.04
C ILE A 70 -7.63 21.71 -2.06
N GLU A 71 -6.47 21.73 -1.40
CA GLU A 71 -5.48 22.79 -1.51
C GLU A 71 -4.23 22.24 -2.23
N GLN A 72 -3.77 22.97 -3.25
CA GLN A 72 -2.62 22.63 -4.09
C GLN A 72 -1.83 23.90 -4.39
N ASP A 73 -0.52 23.90 -4.16
CA ASP A 73 0.31 25.09 -4.38
C ASP A 73 0.82 25.19 -5.83
N ASN A 74 1.21 24.05 -6.44
CA ASN A 74 1.94 24.00 -7.71
C ASN A 74 1.31 23.05 -8.75
N SER A 75 0.05 22.65 -8.55
CA SER A 75 -0.66 21.76 -9.46
C SER A 75 -2.15 22.08 -9.53
N SER A 76 -2.80 21.59 -10.59
CA SER A 76 -4.24 21.75 -10.81
C SER A 76 -4.89 20.39 -11.12
N PHE A 77 -4.87 19.48 -10.14
CA PHE A 77 -5.62 18.22 -10.26
C PHE A 77 -7.05 18.40 -9.79
N SER A 78 -8.00 17.93 -10.59
CA SER A 78 -9.40 17.82 -10.22
C SER A 78 -9.64 16.68 -9.21
N LYS A 79 -10.75 16.75 -8.46
CA LYS A 79 -11.20 15.64 -7.60
C LYS A 79 -11.35 14.33 -8.37
N ARG A 80 -11.83 14.41 -9.61
CA ARG A 80 -12.04 13.25 -10.47
C ARG A 80 -10.71 12.55 -10.80
N GLU A 81 -9.69 13.30 -11.18
CA GLU A 81 -8.35 12.74 -11.45
C GLU A 81 -7.71 12.15 -10.20
N LEU A 82 -7.83 12.83 -9.06
CA LEU A 82 -7.24 12.34 -7.80
C LEU A 82 -7.95 11.09 -7.26
N SER A 83 -9.23 10.89 -7.58
CA SER A 83 -10.01 9.73 -7.13
C SER A 83 -9.85 8.51 -8.04
N ASP A 84 -9.39 8.68 -9.28
CA ASP A 84 -9.18 7.59 -10.24
C ASP A 84 -7.83 6.88 -10.04
N ILE A 85 -7.66 6.31 -8.85
CA ILE A 85 -6.41 5.66 -8.44
C ILE A 85 -6.38 4.20 -8.92
N HIS A 86 -5.40 3.86 -9.74
CA HIS A 86 -5.14 2.50 -10.19
C HIS A 86 -4.11 1.81 -9.26
N ILE A 87 -4.54 0.76 -8.55
CA ILE A 87 -3.65 -0.03 -7.67
C ILE A 87 -2.84 -0.99 -8.53
N VAL A 88 -1.51 -0.85 -8.54
CA VAL A 88 -0.61 -1.78 -9.25
C VAL A 88 0.67 -2.03 -8.45
N SER A 89 1.17 -3.27 -8.50
CA SER A 89 2.47 -3.69 -7.95
C SER A 89 3.59 -3.51 -8.99
N GLU A 90 3.76 -2.30 -9.51
CA GLU A 90 4.78 -1.99 -10.52
C GLU A 90 6.06 -1.43 -9.91
N LYS A 91 7.20 -1.67 -10.57
CA LYS A 91 8.49 -1.09 -10.18
C LYS A 91 8.48 0.40 -10.49
N ILE A 92 8.50 1.22 -9.46
CA ILE A 92 8.38 2.67 -9.56
C ILE A 92 9.68 3.26 -10.11
N ARG A 93 9.57 4.14 -11.11
CA ARG A 93 10.65 5.01 -11.57
C ARG A 93 10.14 6.44 -11.55
N VAL A 94 10.62 7.21 -10.60
CA VAL A 94 10.13 8.57 -10.31
C VAL A 94 11.07 9.60 -10.95
N ALA A 95 10.51 10.66 -11.53
CA ALA A 95 11.24 11.89 -11.82
C ALA A 95 11.19 12.84 -10.60
N ASP A 96 12.19 13.70 -10.41
CA ASP A 96 12.35 14.62 -9.25
C ASP A 96 11.22 15.68 -9.05
N LYS A 97 10.06 15.50 -9.69
CA LYS A 97 8.88 16.34 -9.50
C LYS A 97 7.94 15.76 -8.45
N ASN A 98 8.01 16.39 -7.29
CA ASN A 98 7.19 16.15 -6.11
C ASN A 98 5.98 17.09 -6.12
N ILE A 99 4.77 16.54 -6.03
CA ILE A 99 3.53 17.31 -5.91
C ILE A 99 2.87 16.96 -4.58
N PHE A 100 2.42 17.99 -3.84
CA PHE A 100 1.72 17.83 -2.58
C PHE A 100 0.30 18.35 -2.72
N VAL A 101 -0.66 17.56 -2.26
CA VAL A 101 -2.07 17.91 -2.21
C VAL A 101 -2.57 17.74 -0.79
N VAL A 102 -3.19 18.78 -0.24
CA VAL A 102 -3.71 18.77 1.12
C VAL A 102 -5.23 18.71 1.08
N LEU A 103 -5.80 17.78 1.86
CA LEU A 103 -7.23 17.54 1.99
C LEU A 103 -7.75 18.18 3.28
N MET A 104 -8.53 19.24 3.14
CA MET A 104 -9.15 19.97 4.25
C MET A 104 -10.59 19.50 4.48
N PRO A 105 -11.05 19.38 5.76
CA PRO A 105 -10.45 19.94 6.98
C PRO A 105 -9.52 18.99 7.75
N GLN A 106 -9.45 17.71 7.35
CA GLN A 106 -8.70 16.67 8.07
C GLN A 106 -7.18 16.87 8.04
N LYS A 107 -6.69 17.74 7.15
CA LYS A 107 -5.26 18.01 6.88
C LYS A 107 -4.49 16.78 6.42
N ASP A 108 -5.20 15.83 5.82
CA ASP A 108 -4.61 14.65 5.21
C ASP A 108 -3.78 15.08 3.99
N THR A 109 -2.56 14.53 3.86
CA THR A 109 -1.64 14.92 2.78
C THR A 109 -1.44 13.77 1.81
N LEU A 110 -1.65 14.07 0.54
CA LEU A 110 -1.27 13.26 -0.60
C LEU A 110 0.08 13.76 -1.12
N TYR A 111 0.96 12.83 -1.41
CA TYR A 111 2.22 13.08 -2.07
C TYR A 111 2.21 12.34 -3.40
N MET A 112 2.58 13.03 -4.48
CA MET A 112 2.55 12.47 -5.81
C MET A 112 3.87 12.71 -6.54
N ASN A 113 4.25 11.70 -7.31
CA ASN A 113 5.51 11.62 -8.00
C ASN A 113 5.28 11.34 -9.48
N GLN A 114 5.79 12.20 -10.36
CA GLN A 114 5.66 11.96 -11.79
C GLN A 114 6.46 10.73 -12.20
N ASP A 115 5.87 9.87 -13.03
CA ASP A 115 6.58 8.74 -13.62
C ASP A 115 7.68 9.23 -14.58
N PHE A 116 8.81 8.51 -14.59
CA PHE A 116 9.95 8.86 -15.43
C PHE A 116 9.67 8.66 -16.92
N HIS A 117 8.87 7.66 -17.28
CA HIS A 117 8.57 7.29 -18.66
C HIS A 117 7.28 7.93 -19.19
N ASP A 118 6.32 8.21 -18.31
CA ASP A 118 5.05 8.85 -18.67
C ASP A 118 4.78 10.12 -17.86
N LYS A 119 4.82 11.27 -18.54
CA LYS A 119 4.57 12.58 -17.92
C LYS A 119 3.13 12.74 -17.41
N ASN A 120 2.19 11.93 -17.88
CA ASN A 120 0.80 11.99 -17.42
C ASN A 120 0.54 11.04 -16.26
N LYS A 121 1.45 10.10 -15.97
CA LYS A 121 1.31 9.16 -14.87
C LYS A 121 1.94 9.72 -13.60
N PHE A 122 1.18 9.69 -12.51
CA PHE A 122 1.64 10.14 -11.19
C PHE A 122 1.41 9.05 -10.15
N TRP A 123 2.49 8.63 -9.48
CA TRP A 123 2.45 7.70 -8.36
C TRP A 123 1.90 8.40 -7.12
N VAL A 124 0.89 7.81 -6.49
CA VAL A 124 0.17 8.42 -5.36
C VAL A 124 0.58 7.75 -4.06
N HIS A 125 1.02 8.57 -3.10
CA HIS A 125 1.36 8.18 -1.74
C HIS A 125 0.41 8.88 -0.77
N TYR A 126 -0.15 8.11 0.15
CA TYR A 126 -1.03 8.64 1.18
C TYR A 126 -0.30 8.71 2.52
N LYS A 127 0.09 9.94 2.91
CA LYS A 127 0.98 10.19 4.06
C LYS A 127 0.47 9.60 5.38
N LYS A 128 -0.86 9.55 5.57
CA LYS A 128 -1.50 9.01 6.77
C LYS A 128 -1.12 7.56 7.09
N TYR A 129 -0.90 6.76 6.04
CA TYR A 129 -0.54 5.33 6.16
C TYR A 129 0.87 5.03 5.63
N GLU A 130 1.65 6.09 5.36
CA GLU A 130 3.03 5.99 4.93
C GLU A 130 3.91 5.76 6.16
N ILE A 131 4.32 4.52 6.36
CA ILE A 131 5.28 4.18 7.39
C ILE A 131 6.66 4.39 6.75
N LEU A 132 7.35 5.45 7.19
CA LEU A 132 8.75 5.76 6.90
C LEU A 132 9.14 6.08 5.44
N LYS A 133 8.36 6.79 4.60
CA LYS A 133 8.76 7.21 3.21
C LYS A 133 9.27 6.10 2.26
N ILE A 134 9.33 4.85 2.72
CA ILE A 134 9.83 3.65 2.06
C ILE A 134 8.63 2.82 1.58
N THR A 135 7.42 3.19 1.99
CA THR A 135 6.21 2.49 1.61
C THR A 135 5.90 2.73 0.14
N ALA A 136 5.67 1.63 -0.59
CA ALA A 136 5.25 1.65 -1.98
C ALA A 136 4.02 2.57 -2.16
N PRO A 137 3.89 3.25 -3.31
CA PRO A 137 2.73 4.06 -3.61
C PRO A 137 1.49 3.18 -3.55
N LEU A 138 0.38 3.79 -3.17
CA LEU A 138 -0.91 3.14 -3.14
C LEU A 138 -1.36 2.72 -4.56
N GLY A 139 -0.93 3.49 -5.55
CA GLY A 139 -1.25 3.30 -6.96
C GLY A 139 -0.74 4.46 -7.79
N TYR A 140 -1.28 4.62 -9.00
CA TYR A 140 -1.05 5.79 -9.84
C TYR A 140 -2.36 6.41 -10.32
N ILE A 141 -2.28 7.67 -10.74
CA ILE A 141 -3.33 8.39 -11.46
C ILE A 141 -2.80 8.80 -12.83
N ILE A 142 -3.70 8.99 -13.79
CA ILE A 142 -3.38 9.55 -15.12
C ILE A 142 -4.00 10.94 -15.20
N LYS A 143 -3.17 11.94 -15.50
CA LYS A 143 -3.60 13.31 -15.77
C LYS A 143 -4.08 13.41 -17.22
N GLN A 144 -5.30 13.96 -17.41
CA GLN A 144 -5.90 14.16 -18.74
C GLN A 144 -5.76 15.61 -19.20
#